data_AF-A0A973RVZ6-F1
#
_entry.id   AF-A0A973RVZ6-F1
#
_cell.length_a   1.000
_cell.length_b   1.000
_cell.length_c   1.000
_cell.angle_alpha   90.00
_cell.angle_beta   90.00
_cell.angle_gamma   90.00
#
_symmetry.space_group_name_H-M   'P 1'
#
loop_
_entity.id
_entity.type
_entity.pdbx_description
1 polymer ?
#
loop_
_entity_poly.entity_id
_entity_poly.type
_entity_poly.pdbx_seq_one_letter_code
_entity_poly.pdbx_strand_id
1 'polypeptide(L)' 'MDRRTACLHQADAFREKALADPEHHDEWIDEAIKWLERAMEASCRAVVSVEAAQVQEPVRSAAIQTFASQGRVIARQ' A
#
# COMPACT_ATOMS: atom_id res chain seq x y z
N MET A 1 -9.29 19.73 -4.09
CA MET A 1 -7.98 19.46 -3.47
C MET A 1 -7.78 17.96 -3.43
N ASP A 2 -6.66 17.47 -3.98
CA ASP A 2 -6.33 16.06 -3.99
C ASP A 2 -5.96 15.55 -2.60
N ARG A 3 -6.55 14.42 -2.21
CA ARG A 3 -6.26 13.73 -0.94
C ARG A 3 -4.78 13.41 -0.79
N ARG A 4 -4.10 13.06 -1.90
CA ARG A 4 -2.65 12.85 -1.95
C ARG A 4 -1.88 14.11 -1.54
N THR A 5 -2.24 15.25 -2.12
CA THR A 5 -1.59 16.53 -1.84
C THR A 5 -1.79 16.98 -0.40
N ALA A 6 -2.94 16.69 0.21
CA ALA A 6 -3.18 16.95 1.62
C ALA A 6 -2.28 16.09 2.52
N CYS A 7 -2.16 14.79 2.23
CA CYS A 7 -1.29 13.89 3.00
C CYS A 7 0.20 14.26 2.90
N LEU A 8 0.66 14.73 1.73
CA LEU A 8 2.04 15.20 1.54
C LEU A 8 2.33 16.46 2.37
N HIS A 9 1.43 17.46 2.34
CA HIS A 9 1.60 18.65 3.19
C HIS A 9 1.66 18.30 4.67
N GLN A 10 0.87 17.32 5.10
CA GLN A 10 0.86 16.89 6.48
C GLN A 10 2.17 16.21 6.88
N ALA A 11 2.73 15.37 6.01
CA ALA A 11 4.04 14.75 6.22
C ALA A 11 5.17 15.80 6.33
N ASP A 12 5.17 16.82 5.47
CA ASP A 12 6.15 17.92 5.54
C ASP A 12 6.03 18.71 6.86
N ALA A 13 4.81 18.95 7.34
CA ALA A 13 4.61 19.61 8.63
C ALA A 13 5.19 18.82 9.82
N PHE A 14 5.12 17.49 9.78
CA PHE A 14 5.77 16.64 10.80
C PHE A 14 7.29 16.62 10.66
N ARG A 15 7.80 16.70 9.44
CA ARG A 15 9.24 16.83 9.20
C ARG A 15 9.80 18.14 9.75
N GLU A 16 9.07 19.25 9.60
CA GLU A 16 9.44 20.53 10.21
C GLU A 16 9.45 20.44 11.74
N LYS A 17 8.46 19.76 12.34
CA LYS A 17 8.43 19.50 13.79
C LYS A 17 9.60 18.64 14.25
N ALA A 18 9.98 17.61 13.50
CA ALA A 18 11.14 16.77 13.82
C ALA A 18 12.44 17.59 13.87
N LEU A 19 12.60 18.56 12.96
CA LEU A 19 13.75 19.45 12.95
C LEU A 19 13.75 20.43 14.13
N ALA A 20 12.56 20.89 14.54
CA ALA A 20 12.39 21.80 15.65
C ALA A 20 12.48 21.13 17.02
N ASP A 21 12.10 19.85 17.12
CA ASP A 21 12.06 19.05 18.34
C ASP A 21 12.86 17.74 18.16
N PRO A 22 14.19 17.79 18.38
CA PRO A 22 15.04 16.63 18.23
C PRO A 22 14.81 15.56 19.31
N GLU A 23 14.18 15.90 20.45
CA GLU A 23 13.87 14.95 21.52
C GLU A 23 12.79 13.94 21.10
N HIS A 24 11.80 14.39 20.33
CA HIS A 24 10.73 13.54 19.78
C HIS A 24 10.92 13.29 18.29
N HIS A 25 12.15 13.44 17.78
CA HIS A 25 12.44 13.33 16.35
C HIS A 25 11.91 12.02 15.77
N ASP A 26 12.20 10.88 16.41
CA ASP A 26 11.78 9.57 15.91
C ASP A 26 10.24 9.43 15.88
N GLU A 27 9.52 9.96 16.87
CA GLU A 27 8.04 9.95 16.89
C GLU A 27 7.47 10.80 15.74
N TRP A 28 8.05 11.96 15.48
CA TRP A 28 7.64 12.81 14.35
C TRP A 28 7.97 12.18 12.99
N ILE A 29 9.07 11.44 12.88
CA ILE A 29 9.41 10.67 11.68
C ILE A 29 8.40 9.53 11.47
N ASP A 30 8.03 8.79 12.52
CA ASP A 30 7.01 7.73 12.44
C ASP A 30 5.65 8.28 11.97
N GLU A 31 5.23 9.43 12.48
CA GLU A 31 4.00 10.09 12.03
C GLU A 31 4.10 10.55 10.56
N ALA A 32 5.23 11.13 10.14
CA ALA A 32 5.45 11.53 8.76
C ALA A 32 5.38 10.34 7.79
N ILE A 33 5.94 9.18 8.18
CA ILE A 33 5.89 7.94 7.40
C ILE A 33 4.43 7.48 7.22
N LYS A 34 3.62 7.46 8.29
CA LYS A 34 2.19 7.10 8.19
C LYS A 34 1.42 7.99 7.20
N TRP A 35 1.75 9.27 7.14
CA TRP A 35 1.16 10.19 6.18
C TRP A 35 1.62 9.95 4.74
N LEU A 36 2.89 9.59 4.54
CA LEU A 36 3.42 9.20 3.23
C LEU A 36 2.80 7.89 2.72
N GLU A 37 2.67 6.88 3.58
CA GLU A 37 2.00 5.61 3.26
C GLU A 37 0.55 5.84 2.81
N ARG A 38 -0.18 6.70 3.52
CA ARG A 38 -1.56 7.04 3.17
C ARG A 38 -1.67 7.87 1.89
N ALA A 39 -0.65 8.68 1.58
CA ALA A 39 -0.56 9.39 0.31
C ALA A 39 -0.35 8.42 -0.87
N MET A 40 0.47 7.38 -0.68
CA MET A 40 0.70 6.33 -1.67
C MET A 40 -0.55 5.47 -1.88
N GLU A 41 -1.27 5.09 -0.83
CA GLU A 41 -2.53 4.35 -0.95
C GLU A 41 -3.58 5.12 -1.77
N ALA A 42 -3.67 6.44 -1.56
CA ALA A 42 -4.54 7.30 -2.37
C ALA A 42 -4.13 7.32 -3.85
N SER A 43 -2.83 7.22 -4.14
CA SER A 43 -2.31 7.11 -5.51
C SER A 43 -2.60 5.74 -6.13
N CYS A 44 -2.47 4.65 -5.38
CA CYS A 44 -2.78 3.30 -5.85
C CYS A 44 -4.26 3.13 -6.20
N ARG A 45 -5.19 3.73 -5.44
CA ARG A 45 -6.63 3.75 -5.80
C ARG A 45 -6.91 4.47 -7.12
N ALA A 46 -6.15 5.53 -7.40
CA ALA A 46 -6.28 6.26 -8.67
C ALA A 46 -5.72 5.45 -9.85
N VAL A 47 -4.62 4.72 -9.66
CA VAL A 47 -4.00 3.87 -10.71
C VAL A 47 -4.83 2.61 -11.00
N VAL A 48 -5.41 1.96 -9.98
CA VAL A 48 -6.27 0.77 -10.17
C VAL A 48 -7.61 1.12 -10.86
N SER A 49 -8.05 2.39 -10.81
CA SER A 49 -9.23 2.82 -11.58
C SER A 49 -8.97 2.97 -13.08
N VAL A 50 -7.73 2.85 -13.54
CA VAL A 50 -7.35 2.87 -14.96
C VAL A 50 -7.24 1.44 -15.54
N GLU A 51 -7.62 0.38 -14.83
CA GLU A 51 -7.72 -0.97 -15.44
C GLU A 51 -8.93 -1.76 -14.96
N ALA A 52 -10.03 -1.08 -14.65
CA ALA A 52 -11.30 -1.71 -14.27
C ALA A 52 -12.48 -1.22 -15.13
N ALA A 53 -12.19 -0.71 -16.33
CA ALA A 53 -13.21 -0.24 -17.27
C ALA A 53 -13.25 -1.04 -18.57
N GLN A 54 -12.61 -2.21 -18.67
CA GLN A 54 -12.87 -3.15 -19.75
C GLN A 54 -12.67 -4.57 -19.21
N VAL A 55 -13.70 -5.39 -19.34
CA VAL A 55 -13.70 -6.85 -19.21
C VAL A 55 -14.05 -7.43 -17.81
N GLN A 56 -15.34 -7.80 -17.73
CA GLN A 56 -15.91 -9.05 -17.21
C GLN A 56 -16.93 -8.98 -16.05
N GLU A 57 -18.13 -9.37 -16.46
CA GLU A 57 -19.39 -9.66 -15.78
C GLU A 57 -19.28 -10.69 -14.63
N PRO A 58 -20.35 -10.82 -13.80
CA PRO A 58 -20.28 -11.43 -12.48
C PRO A 58 -20.50 -12.94 -12.55
N VAL A 59 -19.62 -13.72 -11.90
CA VAL A 59 -20.03 -15.03 -11.38
C VAL A 59 -19.47 -15.24 -9.99
N ARG A 60 -20.36 -15.17 -8.99
CA ARG A 60 -20.14 -15.80 -7.70
C ARG A 60 -20.15 -17.30 -7.93
N SER A 61 -19.13 -18.02 -7.47
CA SER A 61 -19.31 -19.37 -6.93
C SER A 61 -18.07 -19.81 -6.16
N ALA A 62 -18.30 -20.14 -4.90
CA ALA A 62 -17.33 -20.71 -3.99
C ALA A 62 -16.80 -22.05 -4.50
N ALA A 63 -15.50 -22.29 -4.31
CA ALA A 63 -14.97 -23.64 -4.13
C ALA A 63 -13.78 -23.55 -3.17
N ILE A 64 -14.10 -23.82 -1.91
CA ILE A 64 -13.19 -24.29 -0.87
C ILE A 64 -12.49 -25.55 -1.41
N GLN A 65 -11.32 -25.86 -0.81
CA GLN A 65 -10.59 -27.13 -0.83
C GLN A 65 -9.39 -27.16 -1.79
N THR A 66 -8.23 -27.73 -1.47
CA THR A 66 -7.74 -28.45 -0.29
C THR A 66 -6.24 -28.65 -0.55
N PHE A 67 -5.44 -28.70 0.51
CA PHE A 67 -4.04 -29.15 0.51
C PHE A 67 -3.78 -30.34 -0.43
N ALA A 68 -2.74 -30.25 -1.26
CA ALA A 68 -2.11 -31.44 -1.80
C ALA A 68 -0.62 -31.21 -2.06
N SER A 69 0.19 -31.68 -1.11
CA SER A 69 1.54 -32.14 -1.34
C SER A 69 1.65 -32.93 -2.65
N GLN A 70 2.58 -32.56 -3.52
CA GLN A 70 3.21 -33.54 -4.41
C GLN A 70 4.70 -33.22 -4.56
N GLY A 71 5.51 -34.01 -3.87
CA GLY A 71 6.88 -34.27 -4.31
C GLY A 71 6.90 -35.39 -5.34
N ARG A 72 7.88 -35.35 -6.26
CA ARG A 72 8.80 -36.44 -6.64
C ARG A 72 9.64 -35.99 -7.84
N VAL A 73 10.96 -35.94 -7.70
CA VAL A 73 11.95 -36.97 -8.09
C VAL A 73 12.38 -36.89 -9.57
N ILE A 74 13.61 -36.38 -9.74
CA ILE A 74 14.75 -36.84 -10.57
C ILE A 74 14.54 -37.10 -12.07
N ALA A 75 15.37 -36.44 -12.90
CA ALA A 75 16.08 -37.09 -14.00
C ALA A 75 17.48 -36.46 -14.19
N ARG A 76 18.51 -37.29 -14.05
CA ARG A 76 19.90 -37.02 -14.43
C ARG A 76 20.06 -37.15 -15.95
N GLN A 77 20.89 -36.31 -16.55
CA GLN A 77 21.74 -36.67 -17.69
C GLN A 77 23.12 -36.07 -17.47
#